data_AF-A0A7V6NPK7-F1
#
_entry.id   AF-A0A7V6NPK7-F1
#
_cell.length_a   1.000
_cell.length_b   1.000
_cell.length_c   1.000
_cell.angle_alpha   90.00
_cell.angle_beta   90.00
_cell.angle_gamma   90.00
#
_symmetry.space_group_name_H-M   'P 1'
#
loop_
_entity.id
_entity.type
_entity.pdbx_description
1 polymer ?
#
loop_
_entity_poly.entity_id
_entity_poly.type
_entity_poly.pdbx_seq_one_letter_code
_entity_poly.pdbx_strand_id
1 'polypeptide(L)'
;MDNISMNNAFGILIDEGRDSLAIGNKSRGIKFGPLTIVDGYRNYFAGENHMVCNRRKGMDILGQFGIFINNEVSYNTDNGMELTSSSAGNLVMDNKLIYNIPKNIVNEGTDNNIINNMDKPYEPCESPMDFCGDCPGEGKEVDLWQ
;
A
#
# COMPACT_ATOMS: atom_id res chain seq x y z
N MET A 1 13.14 -16.52 3.77
CA MET A 1 13.32 -15.36 4.67
C MET A 1 12.31 -14.35 4.22
N ASP A 2 11.45 -13.91 5.13
CA ASP A 2 10.38 -12.98 4.80
C ASP A 2 10.85 -11.56 5.14
N ASN A 3 10.69 -10.62 4.21
CA ASN A 3 11.02 -9.20 4.44
C ASN A 3 9.85 -8.52 5.16
N ILE A 4 9.84 -8.60 6.50
CA ILE A 4 8.72 -8.15 7.35
C ILE A 4 9.07 -6.83 8.06
N SER A 5 8.17 -5.83 7.98
CA SER A 5 8.23 -4.61 8.79
C SER A 5 6.92 -4.42 9.58
N MET A 6 7.02 -4.28 10.91
CA MET A 6 5.84 -4.20 11.78
C MET A 6 5.95 -3.05 12.79
N ASN A 7 4.84 -2.32 12.98
CA ASN A 7 4.68 -1.29 14.02
C ASN A 7 5.72 -0.15 13.99
N ASN A 8 6.38 0.05 12.85
CA ASN A 8 7.38 1.09 12.63
C ASN A 8 6.75 2.41 12.19
N ALA A 9 7.56 3.48 12.18
CA ALA A 9 7.16 4.76 11.58
C ALA A 9 6.88 4.59 10.08
N PHE A 10 7.84 4.01 9.36
CA PHE A 10 7.75 3.69 7.93
C PHE A 10 8.12 2.22 7.71
N GLY A 11 7.56 1.62 6.65
CA GLY A 11 7.97 0.30 6.17
C GLY A 11 9.16 0.42 5.23
N ILE A 12 8.89 0.94 4.03
CA ILE A 12 9.84 1.20 2.95
C ILE A 12 9.67 2.66 2.53
N LEU A 13 10.76 3.42 2.62
CA LEU A 13 10.82 4.82 2.18
C LEU A 13 11.88 4.93 1.10
N ILE A 14 11.48 5.40 -0.07
CA ILE A 14 12.37 5.58 -1.23
C ILE A 14 12.29 7.05 -1.61
N ASP A 15 13.42 7.72 -1.46
CA ASP A 15 13.47 9.18 -1.40
C ASP A 15 14.12 9.80 -2.64
N GLU A 16 15.44 10.00 -2.61
CA GLU A 16 16.19 10.58 -3.73
C GLU A 16 16.82 9.50 -4.62
N GLY A 17 16.73 9.71 -5.94
CA GLY A 17 17.41 8.88 -6.93
C GLY A 17 16.47 8.22 -7.93
N ARG A 18 16.89 7.04 -8.41
CA ARG A 18 16.15 6.25 -9.40
C ARG A 18 16.54 4.77 -9.35
N ASP A 19 15.74 3.94 -10.02
CA ASP A 19 16.06 2.55 -10.36
C ASP A 19 16.06 1.58 -9.16
N SER A 20 15.27 1.85 -8.10
CA SER A 20 15.06 0.94 -6.97
C SER A 20 13.92 -0.06 -7.21
N LEU A 21 13.95 -1.13 -6.42
CA LEU A 21 12.91 -2.16 -6.38
C LEU A 21 12.53 -2.52 -4.95
N ALA A 22 11.25 -2.77 -4.71
CA ALA A 22 10.78 -3.47 -3.51
C ALA A 22 9.82 -4.59 -3.91
N ILE A 23 10.21 -5.83 -3.60
CA ILE A 23 9.49 -7.02 -4.03
C ILE A 23 9.27 -7.96 -2.85
N GLY A 24 8.05 -8.50 -2.72
CA GLY A 24 7.75 -9.57 -1.76
C GLY A 24 7.82 -9.13 -0.29
N ASN A 25 7.67 -7.83 0.00
CA ASN A 25 7.71 -7.33 1.37
C ASN A 25 6.36 -7.45 2.05
N LYS A 26 6.38 -7.67 3.37
CA LYS A 26 5.21 -7.77 4.23
C LYS A 26 5.22 -6.63 5.24
N SER A 27 4.12 -5.91 5.37
CA SER A 27 4.03 -4.77 6.30
C SER A 27 2.70 -4.67 7.04
N ARG A 28 2.78 -4.38 8.34
CA ARG A 28 1.61 -4.30 9.22
C ARG A 28 1.77 -3.24 10.32
N GLY A 29 0.69 -2.54 10.65
CA GLY A 29 0.66 -1.59 11.76
C GLY A 29 1.58 -0.38 11.58
N ILE A 30 2.08 -0.13 10.37
CA ILE A 30 2.95 1.00 10.06
C ILE A 30 2.20 2.32 10.29
N LYS A 31 2.88 3.28 10.92
CA LYS A 31 2.24 4.51 11.42
C LYS A 31 2.05 5.58 10.34
N PHE A 32 3.01 5.71 9.42
CA PHE A 32 2.99 6.77 8.41
C PHE A 32 2.82 6.26 6.98
N GLY A 33 3.67 5.31 6.56
CA GLY A 33 3.67 4.82 5.19
C GLY A 33 4.36 3.45 5.08
N PRO A 34 3.64 2.39 4.72
CA PRO A 34 4.22 1.07 4.47
C PRO A 34 5.13 1.08 3.25
N LEU A 35 4.70 1.75 2.17
CA LEU A 35 5.52 2.06 1.01
C LEU A 35 5.30 3.51 0.61
N THR A 36 6.36 4.31 0.69
CA THR A 36 6.34 5.73 0.31
C THR A 36 7.44 6.00 -0.71
N ILE A 37 7.04 6.55 -1.86
CA ILE A 37 7.93 7.00 -2.92
C ILE A 37 7.87 8.53 -2.96
N VAL A 38 8.95 9.20 -2.58
CA VAL A 38 8.99 10.66 -2.42
C VAL A 38 9.06 11.35 -3.79
N ASP A 39 8.62 12.61 -3.81
CA ASP A 39 8.67 13.47 -4.99
C ASP A 39 10.09 13.58 -5.55
N GLY A 40 10.20 13.62 -6.87
CA GLY A 40 11.47 13.62 -7.59
C GLY A 40 12.08 12.23 -7.86
N TYR A 41 11.63 11.17 -7.16
CA TYR A 41 12.09 9.81 -7.44
C TYR A 41 11.54 9.29 -8.78
N ARG A 42 12.35 8.52 -9.52
CA ARG A 42 11.97 8.03 -10.85
C ARG A 42 12.27 6.55 -11.06
N ASN A 43 11.47 5.90 -11.91
CA ASN A 43 11.72 4.53 -12.38
C ASN A 43 11.86 3.53 -11.23
N TYR A 44 10.79 3.42 -10.43
CA TYR A 44 10.71 2.50 -9.30
C TYR A 44 9.86 1.28 -9.65
N PHE A 45 10.21 0.11 -9.10
CA PHE A 45 9.39 -1.10 -9.21
C PHE A 45 8.91 -1.60 -7.83
N ALA A 46 7.60 -1.69 -7.63
CA ALA A 46 6.99 -2.39 -6.50
C ALA A 46 6.14 -3.55 -6.98
N GLY A 47 6.52 -4.77 -6.61
CA GLY A 47 5.76 -5.96 -6.96
C GLY A 47 5.53 -6.90 -5.78
N GLU A 48 4.38 -7.57 -5.76
CA GLU A 48 4.13 -8.68 -4.82
C GLU A 48 4.27 -8.29 -3.34
N ASN A 49 4.15 -7.01 -3.01
CA ASN A 49 4.20 -6.55 -1.61
C ASN A 49 2.82 -6.70 -0.98
N HIS A 50 2.77 -7.10 0.29
CA HIS A 50 1.56 -7.26 1.07
C HIS A 50 1.55 -6.24 2.23
N MET A 51 0.62 -5.30 2.17
CA MET A 51 0.47 -4.15 3.07
C MET A 51 -0.91 -4.17 3.71
N VAL A 52 -0.98 -4.60 4.97
CA VAL A 52 -2.25 -4.86 5.66
C VAL A 52 -2.32 -4.13 7.00
N CYS A 53 -3.49 -3.59 7.34
CA CYS A 53 -3.73 -3.01 8.67
C CYS A 53 -2.76 -1.90 9.07
N ASN A 54 -2.44 -0.97 8.16
CA ASN A 54 -1.61 0.19 8.47
C ASN A 54 -2.47 1.40 8.83
N ARG A 55 -1.88 2.32 9.61
CA ARG A 55 -2.60 3.43 10.26
C ARG A 55 -2.84 4.64 9.36
N ARG A 56 -2.35 4.56 8.12
CA ARG A 56 -2.45 5.57 7.07
C ARG A 56 -2.48 4.85 5.74
N LYS A 57 -2.07 5.52 4.65
CA LYS A 57 -2.14 4.99 3.30
C LYS A 57 -1.34 3.70 3.19
N GLY A 58 -1.78 2.76 2.36
CA GLY A 58 -0.99 1.57 2.06
C GLY A 58 0.25 1.91 1.21
N MET A 59 0.04 2.71 0.16
CA MET A 59 1.06 3.18 -0.76
C MET A 59 0.88 4.68 -1.03
N ASP A 60 1.94 5.47 -0.81
CA ASP A 60 1.95 6.92 -1.04
C ASP A 60 2.96 7.24 -2.15
N ILE A 61 2.45 7.54 -3.34
CA ILE A 61 3.24 7.63 -4.58
C ILE A 61 3.31 9.08 -5.04
N LEU A 62 4.46 9.71 -4.82
CA LEU A 62 4.78 11.06 -5.27
C LEU A 62 5.74 11.05 -6.47
N GLY A 63 6.48 9.95 -6.65
CA GLY A 63 7.43 9.75 -7.75
C GLY A 63 6.79 9.49 -9.13
N GLN A 64 7.65 9.31 -10.13
CA GLN A 64 7.27 9.25 -11.54
C GLN A 64 7.80 7.99 -12.23
N PHE A 65 7.09 7.55 -13.27
CA PHE A 65 7.47 6.41 -14.13
C PHE A 65 7.67 5.10 -13.35
N GLY A 66 6.93 4.93 -12.25
CA GLY A 66 6.95 3.71 -11.44
C GLY A 66 6.04 2.62 -12.01
N ILE A 67 6.33 1.37 -11.61
CA ILE A 67 5.53 0.19 -11.93
C ILE A 67 5.11 -0.46 -10.61
N PHE A 68 3.81 -0.62 -10.45
CA PHE A 68 3.16 -1.21 -9.27
C PHE A 68 2.31 -2.39 -9.72
N ILE A 69 2.78 -3.62 -9.49
CA ILE A 69 2.15 -4.84 -10.01
C ILE A 69 1.93 -5.91 -8.95
N ASN A 70 0.78 -6.58 -8.96
CA ASN A 70 0.49 -7.72 -8.08
C ASN A 70 0.68 -7.44 -6.57
N ASN A 71 0.60 -6.18 -6.13
CA ASN A 71 0.64 -5.86 -4.71
C ASN A 71 -0.74 -6.12 -4.08
N GLU A 72 -0.74 -6.49 -2.80
CA GLU A 72 -1.94 -6.64 -1.99
C GLU A 72 -1.97 -5.56 -0.91
N VAL A 73 -3.00 -4.72 -0.93
CA VAL A 73 -3.13 -3.56 -0.06
C VAL A 73 -4.51 -3.60 0.59
N SER A 74 -4.56 -3.88 1.88
CA SER A 74 -5.83 -4.17 2.53
C SER A 74 -5.98 -3.55 3.92
N TYR A 75 -7.22 -3.18 4.26
CA TYR A 75 -7.60 -2.70 5.59
C TYR A 75 -6.72 -1.56 6.14
N ASN A 76 -6.24 -0.68 5.27
CA ASN A 76 -5.54 0.52 5.71
C ASN A 76 -6.57 1.57 6.15
N THR A 77 -6.26 2.33 7.20
CA THR A 77 -7.19 3.33 7.78
C THR A 77 -7.17 4.68 7.05
N ASP A 78 -6.44 4.74 5.93
CA ASP A 78 -6.50 5.80 4.91
C ASP A 78 -6.52 5.12 3.52
N ASN A 79 -6.38 5.87 2.44
CA ASN A 79 -6.42 5.36 1.07
C ASN A 79 -5.48 4.15 0.87
N GLY A 80 -5.91 3.13 0.13
CA GLY A 80 -5.05 1.97 -0.16
C GLY A 80 -3.80 2.40 -0.92
N MET A 81 -3.98 3.03 -2.06
CA MET A 81 -2.94 3.60 -2.89
C MET A 81 -3.31 5.01 -3.30
N GLU A 82 -2.38 5.94 -3.14
CA GLU A 82 -2.53 7.31 -3.59
C GLU A 82 -1.42 7.71 -4.54
N LEU A 83 -1.80 7.99 -5.79
CA LEU A 83 -0.97 8.64 -6.78
C LEU A 83 -1.24 10.14 -6.66
N THR A 84 -0.35 10.84 -5.96
CA THR A 84 -0.52 12.26 -5.63
C THR A 84 -0.38 13.16 -6.85
N SER A 85 -0.68 14.45 -6.71
CA SER A 85 -0.60 15.44 -7.79
C SER A 85 0.80 15.63 -8.42
N SER A 86 1.89 15.24 -7.73
CA SER A 86 3.25 15.26 -8.30
C SER A 86 3.58 14.01 -9.12
N SER A 87 2.80 12.94 -8.96
CA SER A 87 3.04 11.67 -9.63
C SER A 87 2.66 11.74 -11.11
N ALA A 88 3.46 11.09 -11.95
CA ALA A 88 3.18 11.04 -13.38
C ALA A 88 3.69 9.79 -14.06
N GLY A 89 2.97 9.33 -15.09
CA GLY A 89 3.41 8.28 -15.99
C GLY A 89 3.62 6.91 -15.33
N ASN A 90 2.95 6.64 -14.20
CA ASN A 90 3.06 5.36 -13.49
C ASN A 90 2.18 4.29 -14.14
N LEU A 91 2.59 3.02 -14.01
CA LEU A 91 1.77 1.85 -14.32
C LEU A 91 1.31 1.19 -13.02
N VAL A 92 0.00 1.08 -12.82
CA VAL A 92 -0.63 0.39 -11.69
C VAL A 92 -1.48 -0.74 -12.26
N MET A 93 -1.01 -1.98 -12.12
CA MET A 93 -1.61 -3.13 -12.81
C MET A 93 -1.79 -4.34 -11.91
N ASP A 94 -2.93 -5.04 -12.03
CA ASP A 94 -3.18 -6.33 -11.36
C ASP A 94 -3.00 -6.34 -9.83
N ASN A 95 -3.09 -5.17 -9.17
CA ASN A 95 -3.02 -5.08 -7.72
C ASN A 95 -4.38 -5.43 -7.09
N LYS A 96 -4.35 -5.99 -5.88
CA LYS A 96 -5.53 -6.24 -5.05
C LYS A 96 -5.63 -5.16 -3.98
N LEU A 97 -6.67 -4.33 -4.04
CA LEU A 97 -6.94 -3.30 -3.05
C LEU A 97 -8.30 -3.53 -2.42
N ILE A 98 -8.29 -3.81 -1.12
CA ILE A 98 -9.45 -4.37 -0.42
C ILE A 98 -9.70 -3.58 0.86
N TYR A 99 -10.90 -3.00 0.99
CA TYR A 99 -11.40 -2.41 2.23
C TYR A 99 -10.50 -1.35 2.88
N ASN A 100 -9.77 -0.59 2.06
CA ASN A 100 -9.07 0.61 2.52
C ASN A 100 -10.07 1.77 2.60
N ILE A 101 -9.98 2.60 3.64
CA ILE A 101 -10.93 3.68 3.91
C ILE A 101 -10.18 5.01 3.87
N PRO A 102 -10.60 6.02 3.09
CA PRO A 102 -11.90 6.11 2.44
C PRO A 102 -11.99 5.44 1.06
N LYS A 103 -10.88 5.23 0.36
CA LYS A 103 -10.86 4.67 -1.00
C LYS A 103 -9.69 3.70 -1.19
N ASN A 104 -9.84 2.74 -2.10
CA ASN A 104 -8.74 1.85 -2.46
C ASN A 104 -7.69 2.53 -3.34
N ILE A 105 -8.10 3.22 -4.40
CA ILE A 105 -7.20 3.99 -5.25
C ILE A 105 -7.67 5.45 -5.31
N VAL A 106 -6.73 6.37 -5.10
CA VAL A 106 -6.89 7.79 -5.40
C VAL A 106 -5.81 8.20 -6.39
N ASN A 107 -6.21 8.78 -7.51
CA ASN A 107 -5.30 9.25 -8.55
C ASN A 107 -5.54 10.74 -8.81
N GLU A 108 -4.62 11.55 -8.31
CA GLU A 108 -4.56 13.00 -8.52
C GLU A 108 -3.42 13.40 -9.47
N GLY A 109 -2.57 12.44 -9.85
CA GLY A 109 -1.47 12.64 -10.78
C GLY A 109 -1.89 12.60 -12.26
N THR A 110 -0.90 12.74 -13.14
CA THR A 110 -1.12 12.87 -14.60
C THR A 110 -0.58 11.66 -15.37
N ASP A 111 -1.25 11.25 -16.44
CA ASP A 111 -0.78 10.18 -17.35
C ASP A 111 -0.48 8.83 -16.68
N ASN A 112 -1.09 8.57 -15.51
CA ASN A 112 -1.00 7.28 -14.84
C ASN A 112 -1.92 6.25 -15.52
N ASN A 113 -1.41 5.04 -15.73
CA ASN A 113 -2.14 3.93 -16.33
C ASN A 113 -2.60 2.96 -15.24
N ILE A 114 -3.90 2.86 -15.03
CA ILE A 114 -4.52 2.03 -13.98
C ILE A 114 -5.32 0.92 -14.67
N ILE A 115 -4.82 -0.30 -14.64
CA ILE A 115 -5.31 -1.41 -15.48
C ILE A 115 -5.54 -2.65 -14.62
N ASN A 116 -6.69 -3.31 -14.78
CA ASN A 116 -6.97 -4.64 -14.19
C ASN A 116 -6.76 -4.78 -12.66
N ASN A 117 -6.81 -3.69 -11.90
CA ASN A 117 -6.72 -3.76 -10.44
C ASN A 117 -8.07 -4.23 -9.86
N MET A 118 -8.02 -5.10 -8.86
CA MET A 118 -9.17 -5.43 -8.04
C MET A 118 -9.40 -4.30 -7.04
N ASP A 119 -10.50 -3.57 -7.20
CA ASP A 119 -10.94 -2.51 -6.30
C ASP A 119 -12.20 -2.98 -5.56
N LYS A 120 -12.02 -3.50 -4.33
CA LYS A 120 -13.11 -3.94 -3.47
C LYS A 120 -13.29 -2.93 -2.33
N PRO A 121 -14.17 -1.91 -2.47
CA PRO A 121 -14.38 -0.91 -1.44
C PRO A 121 -15.07 -1.53 -0.22
N TYR A 122 -14.98 -0.83 0.90
CA TYR A 122 -15.59 -1.21 2.16
C TYR A 122 -17.13 -1.27 2.10
N GLU A 123 -17.74 -2.33 2.65
CA GLU A 123 -19.17 -2.39 2.99
C GLU A 123 -19.37 -2.20 4.50
N PRO A 124 -20.50 -1.61 4.96
CA PRO A 124 -20.78 -1.42 6.38
C PRO A 124 -20.53 -2.70 7.23
N CYS A 125 -19.84 -2.55 8.37
CA CYS A 125 -19.43 -3.60 9.34
C CYS A 125 -18.22 -4.50 8.99
N GLU A 126 -17.47 -4.23 7.92
CA GLU A 126 -16.20 -4.94 7.57
C GLU A 126 -14.90 -4.13 7.88
N SER A 127 -14.94 -3.25 8.89
CA SER A 127 -14.04 -2.07 8.89
C SER A 127 -12.61 -2.48 9.23
N PRO A 128 -11.59 -1.69 8.85
CA PRO A 128 -10.24 -1.89 9.35
C PRO A 128 -10.18 -2.04 10.87
N MET A 129 -11.02 -1.36 11.64
CA MET A 129 -11.02 -1.52 13.10
C MET A 129 -11.57 -2.87 13.54
N ASP A 130 -12.53 -3.44 12.81
CA ASP A 130 -13.11 -4.76 13.09
C ASP A 130 -12.12 -5.89 12.75
N PHE A 131 -11.34 -5.73 11.68
CA PHE A 131 -10.38 -6.75 11.21
C PHE A 131 -8.98 -6.61 11.85
N CYS A 132 -8.51 -5.38 12.04
CA CYS A 132 -7.15 -5.08 12.49
C CYS A 132 -7.04 -4.87 14.01
N GLY A 133 -8.15 -4.88 14.73
CA GLY A 133 -8.14 -4.77 16.19
C GLY A 133 -7.52 -6.00 16.84
N ASP A 134 -6.69 -5.78 17.87
CA ASP A 134 -6.40 -6.82 18.86
C ASP A 134 -7.67 -7.01 19.69
N CYS A 135 -8.41 -8.10 19.50
CA CYS A 135 -9.53 -8.43 20.38
C CYS A 135 -8.96 -8.63 21.80
N PRO A 136 -9.38 -7.86 22.83
CA PRO A 136 -8.82 -7.96 24.18
C PRO A 136 -9.28 -9.29 24.79
N GLY A 137 -8.52 -10.36 24.54
CA GLY A 137 -8.83 -11.70 25.05
C GLY A 137 -8.29 -12.86 24.23
N GLU A 138 -7.90 -12.68 22.96
CA GLU A 138 -7.38 -13.79 22.16
C GLU A 138 -6.07 -13.42 21.46
N GLY A 139 -4.98 -13.95 21.99
CA GLY A 139 -3.77 -14.15 21.20
C GLY A 139 -4.08 -15.15 20.09
N LYS A 140 -4.38 -14.65 18.91
CA LYS A 140 -4.25 -15.40 17.66
C LYS A 140 -3.64 -14.47 16.64
N GLU A 141 -2.34 -14.64 16.40
CA GLU A 141 -1.78 -14.49 15.06
C GLU A 141 -2.58 -15.47 14.17
N VAL A 142 -3.72 -15.00 13.67
CA VAL A 142 -4.31 -15.60 12.48
C VAL A 142 -3.24 -15.40 11.42
N ASP A 143 -2.92 -16.45 10.67
CA ASP A 143 -1.84 -16.45 9.69
C ASP A 143 -2.22 -15.54 8.51
N LEU A 144 -2.11 -14.23 8.74
CA LEU A 144 -2.58 -13.11 7.91
C LEU A 144 -1.82 -12.96 6.60
N TRP A 145 -0.89 -13.88 6.35
CA TRP A 145 -0.01 -13.90 5.19
C TRP A 145 -0.22 -15.16 4.33
N GLN A 146 -1.26 -15.96 4.60
CA GLN A 146 -1.67 -17.10 3.76
C GLN A 146 -2.62 -16.68 2.64
#